data_AF-A0A0C4F7Y7-F1
#
_entry.id   AF-A0A0C4F7Y7-F1
#
_cell.length_a   1.000
_cell.length_b   1.000
_cell.length_c   1.000
_cell.angle_alpha   90.00
_cell.angle_beta   90.00
_cell.angle_gamma   90.00
#
_symmetry.space_group_name_H-M   'P 1'
#
loop_
_entity.id
_entity.type
_entity.pdbx_description
1 polymer ?
#
loop_
_entity_poly.entity_id
_entity_poly.type
_entity_poly.pdbx_seq_one_letter_code
_entity_poly.pdbx_strand_id
1 'polypeptide(L)' 'MQTAKDAVNYVSDKASELTNATSKEANKTVAKDSDASISTRATAAKDAIGDKVGEMTDSASAEVNKQKAKN' A
#
# COMPACT_ATOMS: atom_id res chain seq x y z
N MET A 1 -11.59 -25.23 -7.64
CA MET A 1 -10.19 -24.78 -7.42
C MET A 1 -9.95 -23.29 -7.70
N GLN A 2 -10.94 -22.50 -8.12
CA GLN A 2 -10.82 -21.03 -8.22
C GLN A 2 -11.19 -20.36 -6.89
N THR A 3 -12.33 -20.71 -6.29
CA THR A 3 -12.81 -20.16 -5.01
C THR A 3 -11.82 -20.21 -3.84
N ALA A 4 -11.05 -21.29 -3.69
CA ALA A 4 -10.01 -21.36 -2.66
C ALA A 4 -8.80 -20.47 -2.97
N LYS A 5 -8.45 -20.31 -4.25
CA LYS A 5 -7.37 -19.44 -4.71
C LYS A 5 -7.77 -17.97 -4.60
N ASP A 6 -9.02 -17.64 -4.94
CA ASP A 6 -9.61 -16.33 -4.73
C ASP A 6 -9.73 -15.98 -3.25
N ALA A 7 -10.06 -16.93 -2.39
CA ALA A 7 -10.09 -16.70 -0.94
C ALA A 7 -8.69 -16.49 -0.35
N VAL A 8 -7.70 -17.28 -0.77
CA VAL A 8 -6.30 -17.08 -0.38
C VAL A 8 -5.78 -15.74 -0.88
N ASN A 9 -6.04 -15.39 -2.13
CA ASN A 9 -5.67 -14.11 -2.69
C ASN A 9 -6.38 -12.97 -1.95
N TYR A 10 -7.68 -13.07 -1.67
CA TYR A 10 -8.43 -12.06 -0.93
C TYR A 10 -7.91 -11.86 0.50
N VAL A 11 -7.53 -12.93 1.20
CA VAL A 11 -6.93 -12.84 2.53
C VAL A 11 -5.52 -12.26 2.47
N SER A 12 -4.71 -12.65 1.49
CA SER A 12 -3.40 -12.04 1.24
C SER A 12 -3.52 -10.56 0.86
N ASP A 13 -4.51 -10.19 0.06
CA ASP A 13 -4.79 -8.82 -0.35
C ASP A 13 -5.26 -8.01 0.85
N LYS A 14 -6.19 -8.54 1.66
CA LYS A 14 -6.63 -7.90 2.91
C LYS A 14 -5.51 -7.76 3.93
N ALA A 15 -4.66 -8.77 4.07
CA ALA A 15 -3.50 -8.69 4.96
C ALA A 15 -2.50 -7.65 4.47
N SER A 16 -2.28 -7.56 3.15
CA SER A 16 -1.39 -6.57 2.54
C SER A 16 -1.96 -5.17 2.62
N GLU A 17 -3.27 -4.99 2.39
CA GLU A 17 -4.00 -3.73 2.52
C GLU A 17 -3.98 -3.23 3.97
N LEU A 18 -4.20 -4.13 4.94
CA LEU A 18 -4.17 -3.79 6.37
C LEU A 18 -2.75 -3.50 6.85
N THR A 19 -1.76 -4.24 6.33
CA THR A 19 -0.34 -3.96 6.56
C THR A 19 0.05 -2.61 5.96
N ASN A 20 -0.37 -2.30 4.74
CA ASN A 20 -0.07 -1.01 4.11
C ASN A 20 -0.78 0.14 4.81
N ALA A 21 -2.03 -0.03 5.24
CA ALA A 21 -2.73 0.97 6.05
C ALA A 21 -1.96 1.24 7.36
N THR A 22 -1.52 0.17 8.02
CA THR A 22 -0.74 0.26 9.26
C THR A 22 0.63 0.89 9.03
N SER A 23 1.35 0.49 7.97
CA SER A 23 2.64 1.06 7.58
C SER A 23 2.51 2.54 7.22
N LYS A 24 1.43 2.94 6.54
CA LYS A 24 1.14 4.34 6.19
C LYS A 24 0.85 5.17 7.43
N GLU A 25 0.10 4.66 8.40
CA GLU A 25 -0.15 5.33 9.69
C GLU A 25 1.08 5.36 10.59
N ALA A 26 1.85 4.27 10.66
CA ALA A 26 3.09 4.18 11.42
C ALA A 26 4.12 5.15 10.84
N ASN A 27 4.32 5.16 9.52
CA ASN A 27 5.23 6.09 8.85
C ASN A 27 4.78 7.55 9.02
N LYS A 28 3.48 7.83 8.99
CA LYS A 28 2.95 9.17 9.26
C LYS A 28 3.15 9.61 10.71
N THR A 29 3.03 8.68 11.66
CA THR A 29 3.27 8.92 13.08
C THR A 29 4.75 9.18 13.33
N VAL A 30 5.62 8.31 12.82
CA VAL A 30 7.08 8.44 12.89
C VAL A 30 7.57 9.71 12.19
N ALA A 31 7.04 10.07 11.02
CA ALA A 31 7.43 11.31 10.33
C ALA A 31 7.04 12.58 11.11
N LYS A 32 5.99 12.51 11.92
CA LYS A 32 5.51 13.60 12.79
C LYS A 32 6.11 13.57 14.20
N ASP A 33 6.68 12.45 14.59
CA ASP A 33 7.34 12.28 15.86
C ASP A 33 8.59 13.17 15.91
N SER A 34 8.61 14.11 16.85
CA SER A 34 9.73 15.04 17.02
C SER A 34 10.88 14.44 17.84
N ASP A 35 10.63 13.32 18.54
CA ASP A 35 11.63 12.53 19.26
C ASP A 35 12.30 11.49 18.36
N ALA A 36 11.67 11.12 17.23
CA ALA A 36 12.30 10.26 16.23
C ALA A 36 13.46 10.97 15.53
N SER A 37 14.60 10.29 15.41
CA SER A 37 15.78 10.80 14.71
C SER A 37 15.45 11.21 13.27
N ILE A 38 16.09 12.28 12.76
CA ILE A 38 15.87 12.81 11.41
C ILE A 38 15.98 11.73 10.32
N SER A 39 16.91 10.78 10.45
CA SER A 39 17.03 9.69 9.47
C SER A 39 15.80 8.78 9.48
N THR A 40 15.27 8.45 10.65
CA THR A 40 14.04 7.66 10.82
C THR A 40 12.83 8.38 10.22
N ARG A 41 12.72 9.69 10.43
CA ARG A 41 11.65 10.52 9.84
C ARG A 41 11.76 10.60 8.31
N ALA A 42 12.97 10.73 7.78
CA ALA A 42 13.23 10.79 6.34
C ALA A 42 12.93 9.45 5.65
N THR A 43 13.32 8.33 6.25
CA THR A 43 12.98 6.99 5.77
C THR A 43 11.47 6.79 5.75
N ALA A 44 10.78 7.12 6.85
CA ALA A 44 9.32 7.02 6.92
C ALA A 44 8.60 7.90 5.87
N ALA A 45 9.08 9.13 5.64
CA ALA A 45 8.54 9.99 4.59
C ALA A 45 8.80 9.42 3.19
N LYS A 46 9.99 8.84 2.95
CA LYS A 46 10.36 8.21 1.68
C LYS A 46 9.52 6.96 1.41
N ASP A 47 9.30 6.13 2.42
CA ASP A 47 8.43 4.96 2.33
C ASP A 47 6.98 5.37 2.09
N ALA A 48 6.47 6.39 2.80
CA ALA A 48 5.12 6.91 2.56
C ALA A 48 4.92 7.45 1.13
N ILE A 49 5.95 8.05 0.53
CA ILE A 49 5.93 8.47 -0.89
C ILE A 49 5.98 7.25 -1.81
N GLY A 50 6.86 6.28 -1.51
CA GLY A 50 6.98 5.03 -2.26
C GLY A 50 5.67 4.24 -2.29
N ASP A 51 5.04 4.05 -1.14
CA ASP A 51 3.72 3.44 -1.00
C ASP A 51 2.65 4.18 -1.81
N LYS A 52 2.66 5.51 -1.80
CA LYS A 52 1.69 6.30 -2.58
C LYS A 52 1.90 6.16 -4.09
N VAL A 53 3.15 6.06 -4.53
CA VAL A 53 3.49 5.84 -5.96
C VAL A 53 3.13 4.42 -6.39
N GLY A 54 3.36 3.41 -5.53
CA GLY A 54 2.87 2.05 -5.74
C GLY A 54 1.35 2.03 -5.88
N GLU A 55 0.64 2.62 -4.91
CA GLU A 55 -0.84 2.74 -4.90
C GLU A 55 -1.38 3.42 -6.17
N MET A 56 -0.72 4.46 -6.68
CA MET A 56 -1.07 5.10 -7.95
C MET A 56 -0.82 4.19 -9.16
N THR A 57 0.28 3.45 -9.17
CA THR A 57 0.62 2.52 -10.25
C THR A 57 -0.36 1.35 -10.28
N ASP A 58 -0.64 0.75 -9.12
CA ASP A 58 -1.63 -0.30 -8.97
C ASP A 58 -3.03 0.18 -9.33
N SER A 59 -3.41 1.40 -8.93
CA SER A 59 -4.69 2.01 -9.33
C SER A 59 -4.77 2.23 -10.84
N ALA A 60 -3.70 2.72 -11.47
CA ALA A 60 -3.64 2.93 -12.92
C ALA A 60 -3.70 1.59 -13.67
N SER A 61 -2.96 0.58 -13.22
CA SER A 61 -3.02 -0.78 -13.77
C SER A 61 -4.40 -1.40 -13.61
N ALA A 62 -5.04 -1.21 -12.46
CA ALA A 62 -6.40 -1.66 -12.21
C ALA A 62 -7.39 -0.94 -13.14
N GLU A 63 -7.27 0.37 -13.34
CA GLU A 63 -8.13 1.14 -14.23
C GLU A 63 -7.95 0.74 -15.71
N VAL A 64 -6.71 0.52 -16.14
CA VAL A 64 -6.39 -0.02 -17.47
C VAL A 64 -6.99 -1.42 -17.65
N ASN A 65 -6.86 -2.30 -16.67
CA ASN A 65 -7.48 -3.63 -16.73
C ASN A 65 -9.01 -3.54 -16.75
N LYS A 66 -9.59 -2.60 -16.00
CA LYS A 66 -11.05 -2.37 -15.97
C LYS A 66 -11.56 -1.83 -17.30
N GLN A 67 -10.80 -0.96 -17.97
CA GLN A 67 -11.10 -0.51 -19.33
C GLN A 67 -10.97 -1.64 -20.36
N LYS A 68 -9.90 -2.45 -20.28
CA LYS A 68 -9.73 -3.62 -21.15
C LYS A 68 -10.82 -4.67 -20.95
N ALA A 69 -11.30 -4.85 -19.73
CA ALA A 69 -12.41 -5.76 -19.43
C ALA A 69 -13.79 -5.20 -19.83
N LYS A 70 -13.88 -3.89 -20.10
CA LYS A 70 -15.12 -3.23 -20.56
C LYS A 70 -15.26 -3.17 -22.08
N ASN A 71 -14.17 -3.40 -22.83
CA ASN A 71 -14.13 -3.41 -24.29
C ASN A 71 -14.15 -4.83 -24.85
#